data_AF-A0A0A0EWY2-F1
#
_entry.id   AF-A0A0A0EWY2-F1
#
_cell.length_a   1.000
_cell.length_b   1.000
_cell.length_c   1.000
_cell.angle_alpha   90.00
_cell.angle_beta   90.00
_cell.angle_gamma   90.00
#
_symmetry.space_group_name_H-M   'P 1'
#
loop_
_entity.id
_entity.type
_entity.pdbx_description
1 polymer ?
#
loop_
_entity_poly.entity_id
_entity_poly.type
_entity_poly.pdbx_seq_one_letter_code
_entity_poly.pdbx_strand_id
1 'polypeptide(L)'
;MGDVTGFAVFFFPQALEALGEAIKPYLQEGPAGPHILCSEIDTGGALIEMTIEARDLDGKTVELQLMVPVSMVRMIVSARGEAAFGFGPRVGAPVPTLPPVGPTAEPAAAPPQAVPSPATPQTPSQVPPSGPPDTLGDPPKPE
;
A
#
# COMPACT_ATOMS: atom_id res chain seq x y z
N MET A 1 0.77 -31.65 8.85
CA MET A 1 0.19 -30.97 7.68
C MET A 1 0.25 -29.50 8.03
N GLY A 2 1.30 -28.79 7.61
CA GLY A 2 1.56 -27.43 8.10
C GLY A 2 0.49 -26.47 7.59
N ASP A 3 -0.08 -25.69 8.50
CA ASP A 3 -0.91 -24.54 8.15
C ASP A 3 -0.15 -23.66 7.16
N VAL A 4 -0.60 -23.62 5.91
CA VAL A 4 -0.01 -22.76 4.88
C VAL A 4 -0.39 -21.33 5.26
N THR A 5 0.49 -20.71 6.03
CA THR A 5 0.42 -19.31 6.42
C THR A 5 1.34 -18.55 5.48
N GLY A 6 0.76 -17.74 4.61
CA GLY A 6 1.52 -17.00 3.63
C GLY A 6 0.66 -16.16 2.69
N PHE A 7 1.31 -15.61 1.67
CA PHE A 7 0.71 -14.75 0.68
C PHE A 7 1.04 -15.24 -0.72
N ALA A 8 0.03 -15.29 -1.59
CA ALA A 8 0.20 -15.50 -3.03
C ALA A 8 0.18 -14.15 -3.73
N VAL A 9 1.29 -13.80 -4.38
CA VAL A 9 1.43 -12.55 -5.14
C VAL A 9 1.34 -12.84 -6.63
N PHE A 10 0.36 -12.21 -7.26
CA PHE A 10 0.10 -12.31 -8.70
C PHE A 10 0.61 -11.06 -9.39
N PHE A 11 1.33 -11.25 -10.49
CA PHE A 11 1.90 -10.17 -11.29
C PHE A 11 1.04 -9.90 -12.53
N PHE A 12 1.16 -8.70 -13.09
CA PHE A 12 0.66 -8.44 -14.44
C PHE A 12 1.50 -9.20 -15.48
N PRO A 13 0.95 -9.56 -16.66
CA PRO A 13 1.72 -10.25 -17.69
C PRO A 13 3.00 -9.50 -18.10
N GLN A 14 2.93 -8.18 -18.23
CA GLN A 14 4.07 -7.32 -18.54
C GLN A 14 5.16 -7.37 -17.46
N ALA A 15 4.79 -7.58 -16.20
CA ALA A 15 5.74 -7.73 -15.10
C ALA A 15 6.45 -9.09 -15.16
N LEU A 16 5.75 -10.15 -15.55
CA LEU A 16 6.38 -11.46 -15.77
C LEU A 16 7.37 -11.42 -16.94
N GLU A 17 7.06 -10.65 -17.98
CA GLU A 17 8.00 -10.42 -19.10
C GLU A 17 9.22 -9.61 -18.67
N ALA A 18 9.02 -8.56 -17.85
CA ALA A 18 10.09 -7.68 -17.39
C ALA A 18 11.00 -8.32 -16.32
N LEU A 19 10.42 -8.99 -15.33
CA LEU A 19 11.15 -9.68 -14.26
C LEU A 19 11.76 -11.00 -14.77
N GLY A 20 11.10 -11.63 -15.75
CA GLY A 20 11.65 -12.71 -16.56
C GLY A 20 12.27 -13.85 -15.75
N GLU A 21 13.49 -14.23 -16.13
CA GLU A 21 14.24 -15.36 -15.55
C GLU A 21 14.53 -15.21 -14.06
N ALA A 22 14.61 -13.99 -13.52
CA ALA A 22 15.03 -13.77 -12.14
C ALA A 22 14.02 -14.33 -11.13
N ILE A 23 12.72 -14.28 -11.45
CA ILE A 23 11.65 -14.73 -10.55
C ILE A 23 11.13 -16.13 -10.88
N LYS A 24 11.50 -16.70 -12.04
CA LYS A 24 11.03 -18.03 -12.48
C LYS A 24 11.23 -19.14 -11.45
N PRO A 25 12.37 -19.24 -10.74
CA PRO A 25 12.59 -20.31 -9.76
C PRO A 25 11.58 -20.27 -8.59
N TYR A 26 10.96 -19.13 -8.35
CA TYR A 26 10.03 -18.89 -7.24
C TYR A 26 8.57 -18.85 -7.70
N LEU A 27 8.33 -18.91 -9.01
CA LEU A 27 7.01 -18.85 -9.60
C LEU A 27 6.33 -20.22 -9.45
N GLN A 28 5.14 -20.22 -8.86
CA GLN A 28 4.27 -21.37 -8.74
C GLN A 28 3.09 -21.22 -9.70
N GLU A 29 2.72 -22.31 -10.37
CA GLU A 29 1.48 -22.35 -11.14
C GLU A 29 0.32 -22.80 -10.25
N GLY A 30 -0.79 -22.07 -10.34
CA GLY A 30 -2.02 -22.40 -9.66
C GLY A 30 -3.24 -22.19 -10.57
N PRO A 31 -4.43 -22.61 -10.14
CA PRO A 31 -5.66 -22.47 -10.92
C PRO A 31 -6.03 -21.02 -11.23
N ALA A 32 -5.54 -20.06 -10.43
CA ALA A 32 -5.72 -18.62 -10.64
C ALA A 32 -4.60 -17.97 -11.48
N GLY A 33 -3.63 -18.76 -11.95
CA GLY A 33 -2.46 -18.32 -12.73
C GLY A 33 -1.13 -18.36 -11.96
N PRO A 34 -0.04 -17.90 -12.60
CA PRO A 34 1.28 -17.85 -12.00
C PRO A 34 1.35 -16.86 -10.83
N HIS A 35 1.92 -17.30 -9.72
CA HIS A 35 2.07 -16.49 -8.51
C HIS A 35 3.34 -16.86 -7.75
N ILE A 36 3.81 -15.95 -6.90
CA ILE A 36 4.90 -16.22 -5.95
C ILE A 36 4.29 -16.40 -4.55
N LEU A 37 4.68 -17.47 -3.86
CA LEU A 37 4.29 -17.71 -2.48
C LEU A 37 5.33 -17.11 -1.53
N CYS A 38 4.87 -16.31 -0.56
CA CYS A 38 5.72 -15.60 0.40
C CYS A 38 5.22 -15.81 1.82
N SER A 39 6.12 -15.77 2.80
CA SER A 39 5.75 -15.81 4.23
C SER A 39 5.32 -14.41 4.73
N GLU A 40 6.00 -13.37 4.27
CA GLU A 40 5.77 -11.97 4.69
C GLU A 40 5.74 -11.02 3.50
N ILE A 41 4.99 -9.92 3.66
CA ILE A 41 4.88 -8.84 2.68
C ILE A 41 4.84 -7.49 3.41
N ASP A 42 5.64 -6.53 2.96
CA ASP A 42 5.54 -5.11 3.29
C ASP A 42 5.18 -4.29 2.03
N THR A 43 4.17 -3.44 2.14
CA THR A 43 3.68 -2.55 1.07
C THR A 43 3.79 -1.06 1.43
N GLY A 44 4.55 -0.72 2.48
CA GLY A 44 4.71 0.65 2.98
C GLY A 44 5.47 1.60 2.05
N GLY A 45 6.18 1.08 1.04
CA GLY A 45 7.02 1.84 0.13
C GLY A 45 6.59 1.81 -1.35
N ALA A 46 7.46 2.33 -2.22
CA ALA A 46 7.28 2.24 -3.68
C ALA A 46 7.57 0.82 -4.23
N LEU A 47 8.30 0.03 -3.45
CA LEU A 47 8.55 -1.39 -3.69
C LEU A 47 7.76 -2.19 -2.65
N ILE A 48 7.23 -3.30 -3.10
CA ILE A 48 6.66 -4.35 -2.25
C ILE A 48 7.83 -5.24 -1.86
N GLU A 49 8.08 -5.35 -0.57
CA GLU A 49 9.09 -6.24 -0.01
C GLU A 49 8.43 -7.57 0.34
N MET A 50 9.01 -8.67 -0.13
CA MET A 50 8.43 -10.00 -0.02
C MET A 50 9.48 -10.96 0.52
N THR A 51 9.15 -11.72 1.56
CA THR A 51 10.05 -12.75 2.11
C THR A 51 9.68 -14.10 1.54
N ILE A 52 10.63 -14.75 0.87
CA ILE A 52 10.47 -16.02 0.16
C ILE A 52 11.44 -17.04 0.76
N GLU A 53 10.97 -18.28 0.91
CA GLU A 53 11.86 -19.41 1.19
C GLU A 53 12.29 -20.07 -0.12
N ALA A 54 13.59 -20.13 -0.38
CA ALA A 54 14.13 -20.93 -1.48
C ALA A 54 15.03 -22.05 -0.97
N ARG A 55 15.36 -22.97 -1.88
CA ARG A 55 16.41 -23.96 -1.65
C ARG A 55 17.65 -23.56 -2.42
N ASP A 56 18.77 -23.52 -1.72
CA ASP A 56 20.09 -23.36 -2.32
C ASP A 56 20.53 -24.66 -3.01
N LEU A 57 21.65 -24.61 -3.75
CA LEU A 57 22.24 -25.73 -4.48
C LEU A 57 22.57 -26.94 -3.58
N ASP A 58 22.84 -26.69 -2.30
CA ASP A 58 23.07 -27.71 -1.27
C ASP A 58 21.78 -28.28 -0.65
N GLY A 59 20.60 -27.85 -1.13
CA GLY A 59 19.29 -28.28 -0.62
C GLY A 59 18.90 -27.65 0.72
N LYS A 60 19.67 -26.68 1.22
CA LYS A 60 19.36 -25.91 2.44
C LYS A 60 18.29 -24.88 2.14
N THR A 61 17.34 -24.71 3.07
CA THR A 61 16.39 -23.60 3.01
C THR A 61 17.11 -22.30 3.32
N VAL A 62 16.97 -21.33 2.43
CA VAL A 62 17.49 -19.97 2.57
C VAL A 62 16.30 -19.01 2.45
N GLU A 63 16.24 -18.06 3.36
CA GLU A 63 15.27 -16.96 3.30
C GLU A 63 15.84 -15.82 2.47
N LEU A 64 15.06 -15.30 1.52
CA LEU A 64 15.46 -14.22 0.63
C LEU A 64 14.38 -13.15 0.62
N GLN A 65 14.83 -11.89 0.53
CA GLN A 65 13.95 -10.75 0.37
C GLN A 65 13.90 -10.33 -1.10
N LEU A 66 12.72 -10.39 -1.70
CA LEU A 66 12.46 -9.93 -3.07
C LEU A 66 11.72 -8.60 -3.02
N MET A 67 12.25 -7.58 -3.68
CA MET A 67 11.62 -6.27 -3.79
C MET A 67 11.09 -6.07 -5.22
N VAL A 68 9.80 -5.77 -5.36
CA VAL A 68 9.18 -5.56 -6.68
C VAL A 68 8.38 -4.25 -6.69
N PRO A 69 8.43 -3.44 -7.76
CA PRO A 69 7.58 -2.25 -7.87
C PRO A 69 6.09 -2.57 -7.69
N VAL A 70 5.39 -1.73 -6.93
CA VAL A 70 3.95 -1.90 -6.67
C VAL A 70 3.14 -1.98 -7.98
N SER A 71 3.54 -1.23 -9.00
CA SER A 71 2.88 -1.22 -10.32
C SER A 71 2.95 -2.53 -11.09
N MET A 72 3.87 -3.43 -10.72
CA MET A 72 4.05 -4.73 -11.37
C MET A 72 3.16 -5.81 -10.75
N VAL A 73 2.65 -5.59 -9.54
CA VAL A 73 1.81 -6.53 -8.81
C VAL A 73 0.34 -6.27 -9.14
N ARG A 74 -0.35 -7.32 -9.58
CA ARG A 74 -1.78 -7.29 -9.91
C ARG A 74 -2.64 -7.48 -8.67
N MET A 75 -2.26 -8.43 -7.82
CA MET A 75 -3.09 -8.85 -6.68
C MET A 75 -2.24 -9.59 -5.66
N ILE A 76 -2.54 -9.40 -4.38
CA ILE A 76 -1.94 -10.13 -3.26
C ILE A 76 -3.07 -10.83 -2.51
N VAL A 77 -2.93 -12.13 -2.28
CA VAL A 77 -3.92 -12.96 -1.59
C VAL A 77 -3.28 -13.56 -0.35
N SER A 78 -3.80 -13.27 0.83
CA SER A 78 -3.38 -13.94 2.06
C SER A 78 -4.05 -15.30 2.19
N ALA A 79 -3.26 -16.36 2.28
CA ALA A 79 -3.70 -17.65 2.79
C ALA A 79 -3.30 -17.71 4.27
N ARG A 80 -4.23 -17.35 5.16
CA ARG A 80 -4.06 -17.56 6.61
C ARG A 80 -5.26 -18.34 7.12
N GLY A 81 -5.00 -19.47 7.77
CA GLY A 81 -5.94 -20.06 8.70
C GLY A 81 -6.08 -19.13 9.90
N GLU A 82 -7.28 -18.59 10.09
CA GLU A 82 -7.81 -18.05 11.36
C GLU A 82 -7.29 -16.71 11.94
N ALA A 83 -6.18 -16.09 11.51
CA ALA A 83 -5.73 -14.81 12.10
C ALA A 83 -5.73 -13.61 11.14
N ALA A 84 -6.71 -12.71 11.37
CA ALA A 84 -6.90 -11.33 10.91
C ALA A 84 -6.01 -10.79 9.77
N PHE A 85 -6.65 -10.50 8.62
CA PHE A 85 -6.12 -9.68 7.54
C PHE A 85 -6.73 -8.26 7.61
N GLY A 86 -5.89 -7.22 7.67
CA GLY A 86 -6.30 -5.81 7.72
C GLY A 86 -5.63 -5.00 8.86
N PHE A 87 -5.86 -3.69 8.89
CA PHE A 87 -5.55 -2.83 10.05
C PHE A 87 -6.44 -3.25 11.23
N GLY A 88 -6.04 -4.32 11.93
CA GLY A 88 -6.70 -4.73 13.16
C GLY A 88 -6.65 -3.59 14.18
N PRO A 89 -7.65 -3.48 15.07
CA PRO A 89 -7.62 -2.50 16.15
C PRO A 89 -6.24 -2.57 16.80
N ARG A 90 -5.57 -1.41 16.96
CA ARG A 90 -4.41 -1.36 17.85
C ARG A 90 -4.93 -1.88 19.18
N VAL A 91 -4.61 -3.13 19.53
CA VAL A 91 -4.85 -3.64 20.88
C VAL A 91 -4.06 -2.65 21.72
N GLY A 92 -4.81 -1.78 22.39
CA GLY A 92 -4.27 -0.54 22.94
C GLY A 92 -3.01 -0.91 23.70
N ALA A 93 -1.89 -0.28 23.33
CA ALA A 93 -0.70 -0.35 24.17
C ALA A 93 -1.18 -0.09 25.60
N PRO A 94 -0.81 -0.93 26.59
CA PRO A 94 -1.27 -0.74 27.96
C PRO A 94 -0.98 0.71 28.33
N VAL A 95 -2.05 1.46 28.60
CA VAL A 95 -1.93 2.84 29.06
C VAL A 95 -1.01 2.77 30.27
N PRO A 96 0.18 3.41 30.25
CA PRO A 96 1.00 3.45 31.44
C PRO A 96 0.14 4.13 32.50
N THR A 97 -0.16 3.40 33.58
CA THR A 97 -0.87 3.94 34.72
C THR A 97 -0.01 5.07 35.26
N LEU A 98 -0.38 6.31 34.94
CA LEU A 98 0.20 7.48 35.58
C LEU A 98 -0.03 7.36 37.09
N PRO A 99 0.95 7.72 37.93
CA PRO A 99 0.77 7.72 39.37
C PRO A 99 -0.45 8.60 39.73
N PRO A 100 -1.26 8.21 40.73
CA PRO A 100 -2.42 8.97 41.14
C PRO A 100 -1.97 10.39 41.50
N VAL A 101 -2.52 11.37 40.79
CA VAL A 101 -2.39 12.78 41.15
C VAL A 101 -2.99 12.95 42.54
N GLY A 102 -2.14 13.22 43.53
CA GLY A 102 -2.59 13.46 44.90
C GLY A 102 -3.56 14.66 44.97
N PRO A 103 -4.31 14.82 46.07
CA PRO A 103 -5.38 15.82 46.23
C PRO A 103 -4.92 17.29 46.22
N THR A 104 -3.68 17.58 45.79
CA THR A 104 -3.07 18.91 45.70
C THR A 104 -2.62 19.20 44.27
N ALA A 105 -3.45 18.86 43.27
CA ALA A 105 -3.34 19.51 41.97
C ALA A 105 -4.29 20.71 41.97
N GLU A 106 -3.70 21.90 41.90
CA GLU A 106 -4.43 23.15 41.68
C GLU A 106 -5.24 23.00 40.37
N PRO A 107 -6.57 23.25 40.39
CA PRO A 107 -7.38 23.12 39.19
C PRO A 107 -6.79 23.99 38.08
N ALA A 108 -6.61 23.40 36.89
CA ALA A 108 -6.25 24.16 35.69
C ALA A 108 -7.40 25.14 35.36
N ALA A 109 -7.32 26.35 35.91
CA ALA A 109 -8.28 27.43 35.72
C ALA A 109 -7.96 28.27 34.46
N ALA A 110 -7.22 27.70 33.50
CA ALA A 110 -6.95 28.34 32.23
C ALA A 110 -7.83 27.71 31.15
N PRO A 111 -8.73 28.47 30.49
CA PRO A 111 -9.40 27.95 29.31
C PRO A 111 -8.35 27.61 28.24
N PRO A 112 -8.54 26.53 27.46
CA PRO A 112 -7.64 26.19 26.38
C PRO A 112 -7.59 27.36 25.39
N GLN A 113 -6.39 27.92 25.17
CA GLN A 113 -6.20 28.90 24.12
C GLN A 113 -6.35 28.19 22.78
N ALA A 114 -7.35 28.61 22.01
CA ALA A 114 -7.50 28.19 20.63
C ALA A 114 -6.24 28.59 19.85
N VAL A 115 -5.65 27.63 19.14
CA VAL A 115 -4.68 27.94 18.09
C VAL A 115 -5.34 28.91 17.10
N PRO A 116 -4.70 30.04 16.73
CA PRO A 116 -5.26 30.93 15.73
C PRO A 116 -5.43 30.15 14.43
N SER A 117 -6.67 30.11 13.94
CA SER A 117 -6.98 29.55 12.62
C SER A 117 -6.15 30.29 11.58
N PRO A 118 -5.48 29.60 10.64
CA PRO A 118 -4.93 30.29 9.48
C PRO A 118 -6.08 30.96 8.75
N ALA A 119 -5.97 32.28 8.60
CA ALA A 119 -6.90 33.11 7.84
C ALA A 119 -7.12 32.48 6.47
N THR A 120 -8.38 32.23 6.12
CA THR A 120 -8.80 31.73 4.82
C THR A 120 -8.57 32.80 3.76
N PRO A 121 -7.73 32.59 2.74
CA PRO A 121 -7.71 33.44 1.56
C PRO A 121 -8.61 32.82 0.50
N GLN A 122 -9.83 33.34 0.44
CA GLN A 122 -10.60 33.69 -0.76
C GLN A 122 -10.62 32.68 -1.93
N THR A 123 -11.78 32.06 -2.12
CA THR A 123 -12.24 31.50 -3.40
C THR A 123 -12.31 32.61 -4.46
N PRO A 124 -11.58 32.50 -5.59
CA PRO A 124 -11.88 33.32 -6.76
C PRO A 124 -13.11 32.75 -7.46
N SER A 125 -14.17 33.55 -7.39
CA SER A 125 -15.26 33.75 -8.35
C SER A 125 -15.35 32.79 -9.55
N GLN A 126 -16.43 32.01 -9.54
CA GLN A 126 -17.47 32.04 -10.56
C GLN A 126 -17.01 32.01 -12.04
N VAL A 127 -17.02 30.81 -12.62
CA VAL A 127 -17.10 30.59 -14.07
C VAL A 127 -18.52 30.97 -14.54
N PRO A 128 -18.70 31.92 -15.48
CA PRO A 128 -20.01 32.12 -16.11
C PRO A 128 -20.26 31.02 -17.16
N PRO A 129 -21.49 30.49 -17.29
CA PRO A 129 -21.87 29.60 -18.38
C PRO A 129 -22.42 30.35 -19.60
N SER A 130 -22.54 29.63 -20.72
CA SER A 130 -23.21 29.95 -22.00
C SER A 130 -22.33 30.71 -23.01
N GLY A 131 -22.13 30.36 -24.28
CA GLY A 131 -22.68 29.38 -25.25
C GLY A 131 -22.20 29.82 -26.67
N PRO A 132 -22.31 29.00 -27.74
CA PRO A 132 -21.75 29.27 -29.09
C PRO A 132 -22.60 30.28 -29.89
N PRO A 133 -22.15 30.94 -30.99
CA PRO A 133 -21.86 30.28 -32.29
C PRO A 133 -20.85 30.97 -33.27
N ASP A 134 -20.67 30.29 -34.42
CA ASP A 134 -20.38 30.80 -35.77
C ASP A 134 -18.95 31.08 -36.30
N THR A 135 -18.50 30.14 -37.15
CA THR A 135 -18.04 30.29 -38.54
C THR A 135 -17.16 31.49 -38.95
N LEU A 136 -15.88 31.24 -39.31
CA LEU A 136 -15.24 31.80 -40.53
C LEU A 136 -13.84 31.21 -40.81
N GLY A 137 -13.63 30.60 -41.99
CA GLY A 137 -12.35 30.68 -42.74
C GLY A 137 -11.45 29.44 -42.85
N ASP A 138 -11.68 28.61 -43.89
CA ASP A 138 -10.62 27.98 -44.73
C ASP A 138 -9.84 29.12 -45.49
N PRO A 139 -8.59 29.02 -46.05
CA PRO A 139 -7.82 27.87 -46.60
C PRO A 139 -6.26 28.01 -46.35
N PRO A 140 -5.27 27.47 -47.13
CA PRO A 140 -5.24 26.41 -48.15
C PRO A 140 -4.16 25.28 -47.94
N LYS A 141 -4.24 24.30 -48.83
CA LYS A 141 -3.48 23.05 -49.07
C LYS A 141 -1.96 23.21 -49.33
N PRO A 142 -1.09 22.26 -48.91
CA PRO A 142 0.25 22.13 -49.46
C PRO A 142 0.29 21.18 -50.67
N GLU A 143 1.04 21.59 -51.70
CA GLU A 143 1.43 20.82 -52.90
C GLU A 143 2.45 19.72 -52.56
#